data_AF-A0A0C9UUV0-F1
#
_entry.id   AF-A0A0C9UUV0-F1
#
_cell.length_a   1.000
_cell.length_b   1.000
_cell.length_c   1.000
_cell.angle_alpha   90.00
_cell.angle_beta   90.00
_cell.angle_gamma   90.00
#
_symmetry.space_group_name_H-M   'P 1'
#
loop_
_entity.id
_entity.type
_entity.pdbx_description
1 polymer ?
#
loop_
_entity_poly.entity_id
_entity_poly.type
_entity_poly.pdbx_seq_one_letter_code
_entity_poly.pdbx_strand_id
1 'polypeptide(L)'
;MGMNAQDAAREKVAMFQRWLHERRQQGDKLGEFIFMHRTRYDVNSRVTILGCTLWSYIPTSHAADLMRADLNDFKRVQEWTPEDYRAAHITDVDWLNDTMRQIRENEPHRQVAIFTHHGPTTRGTLKPEHENNELSCAFVTEMTLHPCWAKPLKMWAFGHTQRCVDFLKDGVRVVSNQRGNEGFEAAKSGFQMAKVVTI
;
A
#
# COMPACT_ATOMS: atom_id res chain seq x y z
N MET A 1 -21.18 16.63 -9.78
CA MET A 1 -19.95 15.95 -10.22
C MET A 1 -20.21 14.46 -10.18
N GLY A 2 -20.00 13.76 -11.30
CA GLY A 2 -20.15 12.30 -11.34
C GLY A 2 -19.07 11.62 -10.50
N MET A 3 -19.37 10.46 -9.95
CA MET A 3 -18.41 9.62 -9.22
C MET A 3 -17.40 9.06 -10.24
N ASN A 4 -16.09 9.30 -10.02
CA ASN A 4 -15.07 8.73 -10.90
C ASN A 4 -15.00 7.20 -10.76
N ALA A 5 -14.38 6.52 -11.73
CA ALA A 5 -14.32 5.06 -11.77
C ALA A 5 -13.66 4.43 -10.52
N GLN A 6 -12.70 5.12 -9.89
CA GLN A 6 -12.07 4.64 -8.66
C GLN A 6 -13.00 4.70 -7.46
N ASP A 7 -13.77 5.77 -7.32
CA ASP A 7 -14.70 5.92 -6.21
C ASP A 7 -15.83 4.89 -6.31
N ALA A 8 -16.31 4.59 -7.52
CA ALA A 8 -17.27 3.51 -7.74
C ALA A 8 -16.68 2.12 -7.41
N ALA A 9 -15.40 1.88 -7.74
CA ALA A 9 -14.73 0.63 -7.37
C ALA A 9 -14.55 0.52 -5.85
N ARG A 10 -14.13 1.59 -5.18
CA ARG A 10 -13.99 1.67 -3.71
C ARG A 10 -15.33 1.41 -3.02
N GLU A 11 -16.42 2.00 -3.53
CA GLU A 11 -17.75 1.79 -2.98
C GLU A 11 -18.17 0.32 -3.06
N LYS A 12 -17.92 -0.36 -4.19
CA LYS A 12 -18.21 -1.80 -4.34
C LYS A 12 -17.44 -2.65 -3.32
N VAL A 13 -16.15 -2.36 -3.10
CA VAL A 13 -15.35 -3.11 -2.12
C VAL A 13 -15.83 -2.81 -0.68
N ALA A 14 -16.20 -1.56 -0.39
CA ALA A 14 -16.79 -1.19 0.90
C ALA A 14 -18.15 -1.86 1.13
N MET A 15 -18.99 -1.98 0.10
CA MET A 15 -20.23 -2.75 0.15
C MET A 15 -19.97 -4.22 0.43
N PHE A 16 -18.96 -4.81 -0.21
CA PHE A 16 -18.57 -6.20 0.04
C PHE A 16 -18.11 -6.43 1.48
N GLN A 17 -17.33 -5.51 2.05
CA GLN A 17 -16.98 -5.55 3.47
C GLN A 17 -18.22 -5.54 4.37
N ARG A 18 -19.17 -4.62 4.13
CA ARG A 18 -20.42 -4.53 4.91
C ARG A 18 -21.23 -5.81 4.83
N TRP A 19 -21.41 -6.33 3.61
CA TRP A 19 -22.11 -7.58 3.37
C TRP A 19 -21.45 -8.77 4.11
N LEU A 20 -20.12 -8.89 4.08
CA LEU A 20 -19.41 -9.92 4.85
C LEU A 20 -19.61 -9.76 6.35
N HIS A 21 -19.59 -8.53 6.86
CA HIS A 21 -19.82 -8.27 8.28
C HIS A 21 -21.24 -8.70 8.69
N GLU A 22 -22.27 -8.34 7.93
CA GLU A 22 -23.67 -8.72 8.19
C GLU A 22 -23.84 -10.25 8.21
N ARG A 23 -23.23 -10.96 7.25
CA ARG A 23 -23.29 -12.43 7.20
C ARG A 23 -22.65 -13.08 8.43
N ARG A 24 -21.55 -12.53 8.95
CA ARG A 24 -20.93 -13.00 10.20
C ARG A 24 -21.85 -12.81 11.40
N GLN A 25 -22.56 -11.67 11.49
CA GLN A 25 -23.53 -11.44 12.57
C GLN A 25 -24.72 -12.42 12.50
N GLN A 26 -25.00 -12.97 11.31
CA GLN A 26 -26.03 -14.00 11.09
C GLN A 26 -25.52 -15.43 11.36
N GLY A 27 -24.27 -15.61 11.80
CA GLY A 27 -23.72 -16.91 12.21
C GLY A 27 -22.86 -17.60 11.15
N ASP A 28 -22.58 -16.97 10.01
CA ASP A 28 -21.68 -17.55 9.02
C ASP A 28 -20.23 -17.61 9.53
N LYS A 29 -19.54 -18.74 9.27
CA LYS A 29 -18.13 -18.97 9.65
C LYS A 29 -17.11 -18.26 8.75
N LEU A 30 -17.48 -17.11 8.19
CA LEU A 30 -16.62 -16.32 7.33
C LEU A 30 -15.57 -15.55 8.15
N GLY A 31 -14.39 -15.39 7.57
CA GLY A 31 -13.35 -14.54 8.14
C GLY A 31 -13.72 -13.05 8.10
N GLU A 32 -12.94 -12.22 8.79
CA GLU A 32 -13.08 -10.77 8.68
C GLU A 32 -12.42 -10.26 7.42
N PHE A 33 -13.14 -9.44 6.66
CA PHE A 33 -12.57 -8.69 5.55
C PHE A 33 -12.53 -7.21 5.93
N ILE A 34 -11.32 -6.66 6.01
CA ILE A 34 -11.10 -5.23 6.23
C ILE A 34 -10.50 -4.65 4.96
N PHE A 35 -11.24 -3.75 4.33
CA PHE A 35 -10.79 -2.99 3.18
C PHE A 35 -9.83 -1.89 3.64
N MET A 36 -8.56 -2.03 3.28
CA MET A 36 -7.49 -1.14 3.70
C MET A 36 -7.33 0.03 2.72
N HIS A 37 -8.20 1.04 2.83
CA HIS A 37 -8.13 2.25 2.01
C HIS A 37 -8.23 3.49 2.90
N ARG A 38 -7.08 3.93 3.40
CA ARG A 38 -6.96 4.93 4.47
C ARG A 38 -7.71 4.46 5.71
N THR A 39 -7.42 3.22 6.10
CA THR A 39 -8.11 2.51 7.17
C THR A 39 -7.12 2.16 8.27
N ARG A 40 -7.52 2.47 9.51
CA ARG A 40 -6.88 1.98 10.72
C ARG A 40 -7.64 0.75 11.23
N TYR A 41 -6.91 -0.31 11.55
CA TYR A 41 -7.45 -1.52 12.17
C TYR A 41 -6.59 -1.90 13.37
N ASP A 42 -7.20 -1.90 14.55
CA ASP A 42 -6.54 -2.31 15.78
C ASP A 42 -6.76 -3.80 16.00
N VAL A 43 -5.72 -4.60 15.75
CA VAL A 43 -5.76 -6.06 15.89
C VAL A 43 -5.97 -6.47 17.35
N ASN A 44 -5.34 -5.74 18.26
CA ASN A 44 -5.50 -5.86 19.70
C ASN A 44 -5.08 -4.53 20.37
N SER A 45 -4.95 -4.48 21.69
CA SER A 45 -4.57 -3.26 22.43
C SER A 45 -3.15 -2.74 22.14
N ARG A 46 -2.30 -3.53 21.51
CA ARG A 46 -0.89 -3.21 21.24
C ARG A 46 -0.59 -3.07 19.75
N VAL A 47 -1.23 -3.83 18.88
CA VAL A 47 -0.90 -3.86 17.44
C VAL A 47 -1.97 -3.13 16.63
N THR A 48 -1.53 -2.19 15.81
CA THR A 48 -2.37 -1.44 14.87
C THR A 48 -1.83 -1.61 13.46
N ILE A 49 -2.73 -1.86 12.51
CA ILE A 49 -2.44 -1.87 11.08
C ILE A 49 -3.06 -0.63 10.46
N LEU A 50 -2.25 0.15 9.77
CA LEU A 50 -2.69 1.22 8.88
C LEU A 50 -2.56 0.73 7.45
N GLY A 51 -3.52 1.07 6.59
CA GLY A 51 -3.37 0.69 5.19
C GLY A 51 -4.10 1.61 4.22
N CYS A 52 -3.44 1.81 3.10
CA CYS A 52 -3.91 2.61 1.97
C CYS A 52 -3.28 2.07 0.68
N THR A 53 -3.68 2.60 -0.46
CA THR A 53 -3.04 2.22 -1.73
C THR A 53 -1.59 2.73 -1.77
N LEU A 54 -1.34 3.92 -1.21
CA LEU A 54 -0.11 4.68 -1.35
C LEU A 54 0.22 4.78 -2.84
N TRP A 55 -0.60 5.45 -3.63
CA TRP A 55 -0.21 5.79 -5.00
C TRP A 55 1.19 6.40 -4.99
N SER A 56 2.07 6.03 -5.92
CA SER A 56 3.44 6.58 -5.89
C SER A 56 3.46 8.07 -6.27
N TYR A 57 4.55 8.77 -5.98
CA TYR A 57 4.68 10.14 -6.47
C TYR A 57 5.18 10.13 -7.91
N ILE A 58 4.38 10.64 -8.85
CA ILE A 58 4.77 10.84 -10.24
C ILE A 58 5.20 12.30 -10.45
N PRO A 59 6.48 12.61 -10.73
CA PRO A 59 6.88 13.97 -11.10
C PRO A 59 6.15 14.44 -12.36
N THR A 60 5.78 15.72 -12.43
CA THR A 60 5.10 16.29 -13.61
C THR A 60 5.92 16.10 -14.90
N SER A 61 7.25 16.17 -14.79
CA SER A 61 8.17 15.94 -15.91
C SER A 61 8.10 14.52 -16.49
N HIS A 62 7.68 13.52 -15.70
CA HIS A 62 7.60 12.12 -16.12
C HIS A 62 6.18 11.68 -16.47
N ALA A 63 5.16 12.51 -16.17
CA ALA A 63 3.76 12.15 -16.36
C ALA A 63 3.44 11.76 -17.81
N ALA A 64 3.94 12.53 -18.78
CA ALA A 64 3.70 12.25 -20.19
C ALA A 64 4.34 10.93 -20.64
N ASP A 65 5.53 10.60 -20.14
CA ASP A 65 6.24 9.38 -20.51
C ASP A 65 5.64 8.15 -19.84
N LEU A 66 5.11 8.27 -18.63
CA LEU A 66 4.37 7.21 -17.95
C LEU A 66 3.03 6.92 -18.61
N MET A 67 2.34 7.95 -19.11
CA MET A 67 1.13 7.77 -19.92
C MET A 67 1.46 7.08 -21.25
N ARG A 68 2.60 7.39 -21.87
CA ARG A 68 3.08 6.72 -23.09
C ARG A 68 3.59 5.30 -22.85
N ALA A 69 4.14 5.03 -21.65
CA ALA A 69 4.63 3.72 -21.23
C ALA A 69 3.49 2.72 -20.97
N ASP A 70 2.25 3.15 -21.15
CA ASP A 70 1.09 2.26 -21.31
C ASP A 70 0.87 1.39 -20.05
N LEU A 71 1.12 2.00 -18.88
CA LEU A 71 0.95 1.36 -17.59
C LEU A 71 -0.50 0.94 -17.39
N ASN A 72 -0.69 -0.26 -16.84
CA ASN A 72 -2.02 -0.84 -16.65
C ASN A 72 -2.96 0.07 -15.85
N ASP A 73 -2.43 0.87 -14.93
CA ASP A 73 -3.22 1.78 -14.10
C ASP A 73 -3.91 2.87 -14.93
N PHE A 74 -3.22 3.44 -15.92
CA PHE A 74 -3.78 4.45 -16.84
C PHE A 74 -4.64 3.83 -17.96
N LYS A 75 -4.47 2.52 -18.25
CA LYS A 75 -5.30 1.80 -19.22
C LYS A 75 -6.67 1.40 -18.68
N ARG A 76 -6.67 0.85 -17.46
CA ARG A 76 -7.81 0.08 -16.94
C ARG A 76 -8.73 0.94 -16.09
N VAL A 77 -8.23 2.06 -15.56
CA VAL A 77 -9.03 3.02 -14.81
C VAL A 77 -9.48 4.12 -15.78
N GLN A 78 -10.78 4.16 -16.06
CA GLN A 78 -11.36 5.19 -16.92
C GLN A 78 -11.16 6.58 -16.29
N GLU A 79 -10.77 7.53 -17.13
CA GLU A 79 -10.58 8.95 -16.76
C GLU A 79 -9.56 9.18 -15.63
N TRP A 80 -8.58 8.28 -15.47
CA TRP A 80 -7.53 8.43 -14.46
C TRP A 80 -6.40 9.33 -14.96
N THR A 81 -6.34 10.57 -14.45
CA THR A 81 -5.32 11.54 -14.87
C THR A 81 -4.07 11.48 -13.97
N PRO A 82 -2.91 11.98 -14.44
CA PRO A 82 -1.73 12.16 -13.57
C PRO A 82 -2.00 13.08 -12.38
N GLU A 83 -2.91 14.06 -12.53
CA GLU A 83 -3.37 14.93 -11.46
C GLU A 83 -4.14 14.14 -10.39
N ASP A 84 -5.06 13.27 -10.80
CA ASP A 84 -5.79 12.39 -9.87
C ASP A 84 -4.85 11.43 -9.15
N TYR A 85 -3.88 10.87 -9.87
CA TYR A 85 -2.84 10.00 -9.31
C TYR A 85 -2.06 10.73 -8.20
N ARG A 86 -1.62 11.96 -8.47
CA ARG A 86 -0.89 12.80 -7.52
C ARG A 86 -1.77 13.21 -6.33
N ALA A 87 -3.02 13.58 -6.57
CA ALA A 87 -3.96 13.93 -5.52
C ALA A 87 -4.23 12.74 -4.59
N ALA A 88 -4.35 11.54 -5.15
CA ALA A 88 -4.51 10.31 -4.39
C ALA A 88 -3.26 9.98 -3.56
N HIS A 89 -2.06 10.16 -4.13
CA HIS A 89 -0.80 10.05 -3.38
C HIS A 89 -0.74 11.00 -2.19
N ILE A 90 -0.99 12.30 -2.41
CA ILE A 90 -0.96 13.33 -1.35
C ILE A 90 -1.95 12.96 -0.25
N THR A 91 -3.18 12.59 -0.61
CA THR A 91 -4.20 12.23 0.38
C THR A 91 -3.81 11.00 1.20
N ASP A 92 -3.18 9.99 0.58
CA ASP A 92 -2.70 8.81 1.30
C ASP A 92 -1.55 9.13 2.25
N VAL A 93 -0.61 9.99 1.83
CA VAL A 93 0.54 10.44 2.64
C VAL A 93 0.09 11.29 3.83
N ASP A 94 -0.81 12.25 3.60
CA ASP A 94 -1.35 13.11 4.65
C ASP A 94 -2.10 12.29 5.70
N TRP A 95 -2.96 11.37 5.24
CA TRP A 95 -3.67 10.47 6.14
C TRP A 95 -2.73 9.61 6.98
N LEU A 96 -1.65 9.05 6.40
CA LEU A 96 -0.65 8.28 7.14
C LEU A 96 0.06 9.14 8.18
N ASN A 97 0.48 10.35 7.82
CA ASN A 97 1.17 11.27 8.72
C ASN A 97 0.29 11.71 9.88
N ASP A 98 -0.95 12.09 9.59
CA ASP A 98 -1.92 12.52 10.60
C ASP A 98 -2.29 11.37 11.54
N THR A 99 -2.55 10.18 11.01
CA THR A 99 -2.89 9.00 11.82
C THR A 99 -1.70 8.58 12.69
N MET A 100 -0.48 8.59 12.15
CA MET A 100 0.73 8.29 12.93
C MET A 100 1.01 9.34 14.01
N ARG A 101 0.73 10.62 13.75
CA ARG A 101 0.80 11.69 14.76
C ARG A 101 -0.19 11.40 15.90
N GLN A 102 -1.44 11.14 15.58
CA GLN A 102 -2.48 10.86 16.58
C GLN A 102 -2.14 9.63 17.44
N ILE A 103 -1.64 8.54 16.84
CA ILE A 103 -1.22 7.35 17.60
C ILE A 103 -0.06 7.69 18.52
N ARG A 104 0.91 8.49 18.07
CA ARG A 104 2.08 8.86 18.87
C ARG A 104 1.71 9.71 20.09
N GLU A 105 0.76 10.62 19.91
CA GLU A 105 0.30 11.53 20.96
C GLU A 105 -0.60 10.83 21.98
N ASN A 106 -1.51 9.99 21.51
CA ASN A 106 -2.58 9.45 22.36
C ASN A 106 -2.38 8.00 22.78
N GLU A 107 -1.63 7.21 22.00
CA GLU A 107 -1.47 5.77 22.19
C GLU A 107 -0.01 5.31 21.98
N PRO A 108 0.98 5.91 22.67
CA PRO A 108 2.41 5.66 22.41
C PRO A 108 2.86 4.21 22.68
N HIS A 109 2.03 3.42 23.36
CA HIS A 109 2.26 2.00 23.64
C HIS A 109 2.02 1.09 22.43
N ARG A 110 1.40 1.60 21.36
CA ARG A 110 1.10 0.83 20.14
C ARG A 110 2.38 0.43 19.40
N GLN A 111 2.27 -0.63 18.61
CA GLN A 111 3.21 -1.04 17.57
C GLN A 111 2.45 -0.99 16.24
N VAL A 112 2.95 -0.19 15.30
CA VAL A 112 2.24 0.05 14.05
C VAL A 112 2.86 -0.71 12.89
N ALA A 113 2.00 -1.37 12.11
CA ALA A 113 2.29 -1.89 10.78
C ALA A 113 1.64 -0.98 9.74
N ILE A 114 2.34 -0.65 8.65
CA ILE A 114 1.74 0.02 7.49
C ILE A 114 1.70 -0.96 6.32
N PHE A 115 0.53 -1.16 5.73
CA PHE A 115 0.31 -2.03 4.57
C PHE A 115 -0.09 -1.19 3.35
N THR A 116 0.68 -1.27 2.28
CA THR A 116 0.44 -0.49 1.06
C THR A 116 0.48 -1.33 -0.20
N HIS A 117 -0.10 -0.80 -1.28
CA HIS A 117 0.07 -1.43 -2.58
C HIS A 117 1.45 -1.12 -3.16
N HIS A 118 1.81 0.16 -3.29
CA HIS A 118 3.11 0.58 -3.81
C HIS A 118 4.21 0.50 -2.74
N GLY A 119 5.46 0.39 -3.18
CA GLY A 119 6.61 0.28 -2.29
C GLY A 119 7.02 1.61 -1.64
N PRO A 120 7.52 1.58 -0.40
CA PRO A 120 7.75 2.78 0.39
C PRO A 120 9.18 3.33 0.35
N THR A 121 10.08 2.70 -0.40
CA THR A 121 11.45 3.18 -0.58
C THR A 121 11.84 3.08 -2.04
N THR A 122 12.71 3.97 -2.51
CA THR A 122 13.24 3.93 -3.88
C THR A 122 14.35 2.91 -4.07
N ARG A 123 15.01 2.53 -2.96
CA ARG A 123 16.08 1.53 -2.95
C ARG A 123 15.66 0.26 -2.22
N GLY A 124 16.01 -0.89 -2.78
CA GLY A 124 15.85 -2.20 -2.16
C GLY A 124 14.46 -2.85 -2.31
N THR A 125 13.48 -2.16 -2.89
CA THR A 125 12.08 -2.64 -3.04
C THR A 125 11.68 -2.92 -4.50
N LEU A 126 12.32 -2.25 -5.45
CA LEU A 126 12.17 -2.46 -6.90
C LEU A 126 12.94 -3.69 -7.37
N LYS A 127 12.60 -4.31 -8.50
CA LYS A 127 13.52 -5.28 -9.13
C LYS A 127 14.84 -4.60 -9.54
N PRO A 128 16.00 -5.27 -9.48
CA PRO A 128 17.28 -4.69 -9.91
C PRO A 128 17.23 -4.09 -11.32
N GLU A 129 16.49 -4.71 -12.23
CA GLU A 129 16.27 -4.25 -13.62
C GLU A 129 15.47 -2.93 -13.73
N HIS A 130 14.79 -2.54 -12.66
CA HIS A 130 14.01 -1.30 -12.56
C HIS A 130 14.64 -0.29 -11.59
N GLU A 131 15.75 -0.63 -10.93
CA GLU A 131 16.53 0.31 -10.13
C GLU A 131 17.17 1.33 -11.09
N ASN A 132 16.82 2.61 -10.95
CA ASN A 132 17.21 3.74 -11.84
C ASN A 132 16.51 3.82 -13.21
N ASN A 133 15.38 3.15 -13.39
CA ASN A 133 14.52 3.37 -14.56
C ASN A 133 13.60 4.58 -14.31
N GLU A 134 13.39 5.45 -15.30
CA GLU A 134 12.44 6.57 -15.26
C GLU A 134 11.01 6.14 -14.86
N LEU A 135 10.64 4.89 -15.16
CA LEU A 135 9.36 4.29 -14.79
C LEU A 135 9.26 3.86 -13.32
N SER A 136 10.35 3.91 -12.54
CA SER A 136 10.35 3.47 -11.14
C SER A 136 9.35 4.23 -10.28
N CYS A 137 9.10 5.50 -10.63
CA CYS A 137 8.14 6.37 -9.95
C CYS A 137 6.67 5.93 -10.11
N ALA A 138 6.37 4.92 -10.93
CA ALA A 138 5.06 4.27 -10.98
C ALA A 138 4.89 3.14 -9.96
N PHE A 139 5.96 2.72 -9.29
CA PHE A 139 5.95 1.54 -8.43
C PHE A 139 6.25 1.84 -6.97
N VAL A 140 7.05 2.87 -6.71
CA VAL A 140 7.55 3.21 -5.39
C VAL A 140 7.61 4.71 -5.16
N THR A 141 7.57 5.11 -3.89
CA THR A 141 7.77 6.49 -3.44
C THR A 141 8.64 6.48 -2.19
N GLU A 142 9.46 7.51 -1.98
CA GLU A 142 10.38 7.55 -0.82
C GLU A 142 9.68 8.04 0.45
N MET A 143 9.27 7.10 1.31
CA MET A 143 8.56 7.40 2.54
C MET A 143 9.47 7.62 3.75
N THR A 144 10.77 7.30 3.67
CA THR A 144 11.68 7.40 4.83
C THR A 144 11.86 8.82 5.35
N LEU A 145 11.53 9.82 4.52
CA LEU A 145 11.63 11.25 4.87
C LEU A 145 10.31 11.81 5.44
N HIS A 146 9.23 11.05 5.44
CA HIS A 146 7.93 11.50 5.93
C HIS A 146 7.75 11.25 7.43
N PRO A 147 6.98 12.11 8.15
CA PRO A 147 6.75 11.98 9.59
C PRO A 147 6.19 10.63 10.06
N CYS A 148 5.46 9.92 9.19
CA CYS A 148 4.95 8.57 9.47
C CYS A 148 6.06 7.52 9.61
N TRP A 149 7.25 7.75 9.04
CA TRP A 149 8.44 6.90 9.17
C TRP A 149 9.17 7.15 10.49
N ALA A 150 8.48 6.97 11.60
CA ALA A 150 9.04 7.11 12.93
C ALA A 150 8.30 6.21 13.91
N LYS A 151 8.84 6.04 15.12
CA LYS A 151 8.13 5.34 16.20
C LYS A 151 6.73 5.94 16.37
N PRO A 152 5.68 5.11 16.56
CA PRO A 152 5.72 3.68 16.87
C PRO A 152 5.74 2.70 15.68
N LEU A 153 6.07 3.13 14.45
CA LEU A 153 6.18 2.25 13.29
C LEU A 153 7.21 1.14 13.52
N LYS A 154 6.81 -0.11 13.23
CA LYS A 154 7.67 -1.31 13.32
C LYS A 154 7.87 -2.00 11.99
N MET A 155 6.87 -1.95 11.12
CA MET A 155 6.91 -2.69 9.87
C MET A 155 6.16 -1.95 8.76
N TRP A 156 6.69 -2.05 7.54
CA TRP A 156 6.02 -1.64 6.32
C TRP A 156 5.94 -2.83 5.36
N ALA A 157 4.73 -3.31 5.08
CA ALA A 157 4.48 -4.35 4.09
C ALA A 157 3.94 -3.75 2.79
N PHE A 158 4.43 -4.22 1.64
CA PHE A 158 4.05 -3.66 0.34
C PHE A 158 3.98 -4.71 -0.77
N GLY A 159 3.39 -4.33 -1.91
CA GLY A 159 3.27 -5.15 -3.12
C GLY A 159 3.80 -4.45 -4.37
N HIS A 160 3.12 -4.66 -5.50
CA HIS A 160 3.30 -4.00 -6.82
C HIS A 160 4.63 -4.21 -7.55
N THR A 161 5.76 -4.25 -6.85
CA THR A 161 7.11 -4.34 -7.44
C THR A 161 7.48 -5.72 -7.95
N GLN A 162 6.66 -6.74 -7.66
CA GLN A 162 6.92 -8.16 -7.92
C GLN A 162 8.27 -8.65 -7.37
N ARG A 163 8.76 -8.05 -6.28
CA ARG A 163 10.01 -8.44 -5.59
C ARG A 163 9.69 -8.79 -4.14
N CYS A 164 10.11 -9.98 -3.71
CA CYS A 164 10.07 -10.33 -2.29
C CYS A 164 11.32 -9.77 -1.59
N VAL A 165 11.11 -9.09 -0.46
CA VAL A 165 12.18 -8.45 0.31
C VAL A 165 11.90 -8.58 1.79
N ASP A 166 12.94 -8.52 2.61
CA ASP A 166 12.85 -8.48 4.06
C ASP A 166 14.12 -7.84 4.61
N PHE A 167 14.06 -6.55 4.96
CA PHE A 167 15.22 -5.83 5.47
C PHE A 167 14.82 -4.78 6.51
N LEU A 168 15.80 -4.33 7.29
CA LEU A 168 15.62 -3.21 8.21
C LEU A 168 16.10 -1.92 7.56
N LYS A 169 15.29 -0.86 7.69
CA LYS A 169 15.62 0.50 7.26
C LYS A 169 15.22 1.45 8.36
N ASP A 170 16.21 2.10 8.98
CA ASP A 170 16.01 3.06 10.07
C ASP A 170 15.15 2.52 11.23
N GLY A 171 15.32 1.23 11.54
CA GLY A 171 14.58 0.53 12.60
C GLY A 171 13.17 0.03 12.21
N VAL A 172 12.74 0.24 10.97
CA VAL A 172 11.49 -0.28 10.40
C VAL A 172 11.78 -1.52 9.55
N ARG A 173 11.03 -2.60 9.77
CA ARG A 173 11.09 -3.80 8.93
C ARG A 173 10.31 -3.57 7.64
N VAL A 174 11.00 -3.51 6.52
CA VAL A 174 10.41 -3.37 5.18
C VAL A 174 10.28 -4.76 4.57
N VAL A 175 9.06 -5.18 4.27
CA VAL A 175 8.77 -6.55 3.83
C VAL A 175 7.84 -6.62 2.63
N SER A 176 8.13 -7.57 1.74
CA SER A 176 7.24 -7.96 0.67
C SER A 176 7.35 -9.47 0.41
N ASN A 177 6.22 -10.11 0.08
CA ASN A 177 6.14 -11.54 -0.21
C ASN A 177 5.18 -11.78 -1.38
N GLN A 178 5.55 -11.29 -2.55
CA GLN A 178 4.71 -11.25 -3.75
C GLN A 178 4.82 -12.54 -4.56
N ARG A 179 3.69 -13.21 -4.78
CA ARG A 179 3.62 -14.40 -5.63
C ARG A 179 3.98 -14.13 -7.10
N GLY A 180 3.77 -12.89 -7.57
CA GLY A 180 3.90 -12.52 -8.98
C GLY A 180 2.60 -12.75 -9.75
N ASN A 181 2.59 -12.38 -11.04
CA ASN A 181 1.48 -12.63 -11.95
C ASN A 181 1.53 -14.06 -12.51
N GLU A 182 0.40 -14.59 -12.98
CA GLU A 182 0.36 -15.87 -13.71
C GLU A 182 1.37 -15.85 -14.88
N GLY A 183 2.20 -16.90 -14.97
CA GLY A 183 3.30 -17.00 -15.94
C GLY A 183 4.65 -16.42 -15.49
N PHE A 184 4.69 -15.63 -14.41
CA PHE A 184 5.93 -15.26 -13.72
C PHE A 184 6.09 -16.16 -12.49
N GLU A 185 6.85 -17.24 -12.66
CA GLU A 185 7.10 -18.29 -11.64
C GLU A 185 7.44 -17.72 -10.25
N ALA A 186 6.76 -18.22 -9.21
CA ALA A 186 7.03 -17.92 -7.79
C ALA A 186 8.49 -18.16 -7.39
N ALA A 187 9.17 -19.07 -8.08
CA ALA A 187 10.59 -19.36 -7.90
C ALA A 187 11.51 -18.17 -8.25
N LYS A 188 11.10 -17.28 -9.16
CA LYS A 188 11.88 -16.09 -9.54
C LYS A 188 11.61 -14.88 -8.65
N SER A 189 10.43 -14.81 -8.02
CA SER A 189 10.07 -13.68 -7.15
C SER A 189 10.61 -13.81 -5.72
N GLY A 190 10.98 -15.02 -5.30
CA GLY A 190 11.37 -15.34 -3.92
C GLY A 190 10.17 -15.52 -2.98
N PHE A 191 8.99 -15.80 -3.53
CA PHE A 191 7.76 -15.99 -2.75
C PHE A 191 7.88 -17.19 -1.80
N GLN A 192 7.47 -16.97 -0.55
CA GLN A 192 7.49 -17.98 0.49
C GLN A 192 6.08 -18.15 1.06
N MET A 193 5.42 -19.25 0.70
CA MET A 193 4.04 -19.54 1.12
C MET A 193 3.88 -19.56 2.65
N ALA A 194 4.87 -20.09 3.36
CA ALA A 194 4.86 -20.22 4.82
C ALA A 194 5.48 -19.02 5.55
N LYS A 195 5.72 -17.90 4.87
CA LYS A 195 6.37 -16.74 5.49
C LYS A 195 5.48 -16.14 6.57
N VAL A 196 6.04 -16.05 7.78
CA VAL A 196 5.45 -15.36 8.93
C VAL A 196 6.36 -14.21 9.33
N VAL A 197 5.76 -13.06 9.63
CA VAL A 197 6.46 -11.88 10.15
C VAL A 197 5.90 -11.50 11.51
N THR A 198 6.75 -10.99 12.38
CA THR A 198 6.41 -10.57 13.74
C THR A 198 6.70 -9.09 13.89
N ILE A 199 5.84 -8.40 14.65
CA ILE A 199 5.90 -6.98 14.98
C ILE A 199 6.18 -6.78 16.46
#